data_AF-A0A077LHT0-F1
#
_entry.id   AF-A0A077LHT0-F1
#
_cell.length_a   1.000
_cell.length_b   1.000
_cell.length_c   1.000
_cell.angle_alpha   90.00
_cell.angle_beta   90.00
_cell.angle_gamma   90.00
#
_symmetry.space_group_name_H-M   'P 1'
#
loop_
_entity.id
_entity.type
_entity.pdbx_description
1 polymer ?
#
loop_
_entity_poly.entity_id
_entity_poly.type
_entity_poly.pdbx_seq_one_letter_code
_entity_poly.pdbx_strand_id
1 'polypeptide(L)'
;MLALRQYQKIGSHAQTSEASPHRLVQMLMEGGLDRIAQAKGAMARKDVGNKGVLIGKAIAIIGGLREGLDLDNYATDALRNQDNLYHYMMKRLAEANIKNDQKMLDEVAGLLITVKEGWDAIGTIN
;
A
#
# COMPACT_ATOMS: atom_id res chain seq x y z
N MET A 1 11.48 2.84 -4.01
CA MET A 1 11.37 3.24 -5.44
C MET A 1 10.96 2.14 -6.43
N LEU A 2 11.02 0.84 -6.06
CA LEU A 2 10.64 -0.23 -7.00
C LEU A 2 9.14 -0.24 -7.32
N ALA A 3 8.28 0.07 -6.34
CA ALA A 3 6.83 0.15 -6.52
C ALA A 3 6.39 1.30 -7.45
N LEU A 4 7.03 2.47 -7.36
CA LEU A 4 6.78 3.60 -8.26
C LEU A 4 7.16 3.24 -9.71
N ARG A 5 8.31 2.59 -9.90
CA ARG A 5 8.74 2.07 -11.20
C ARG A 5 7.80 0.98 -11.73
N GLN A 6 7.30 0.09 -10.86
CA GLN A 6 6.35 -0.96 -11.25
C GLN A 6 4.98 -0.38 -11.64
N TYR A 7 4.52 0.67 -10.96
CA TYR A 7 3.31 1.40 -11.31
C TYR A 7 3.45 2.10 -12.67
N GLN A 8 4.58 2.80 -12.89
CA GLN A 8 4.94 3.36 -14.20
C GLN A 8 4.95 2.30 -15.31
N LYS A 9 5.34 1.05 -14.99
CA LYS A 9 5.43 -0.06 -15.95
C LYS A 9 4.07 -0.71 -16.27
N ILE A 10 3.13 -0.74 -15.32
CA ILE A 10 1.77 -1.28 -15.54
C ILE A 10 0.91 -0.27 -16.34
N GLY A 11 1.25 1.02 -16.27
CA GLY A 11 0.62 2.10 -17.04
C GLY A 11 1.26 2.39 -18.40
N SER A 12 1.99 1.47 -19.04
CA SER A 12 2.74 1.73 -20.30
C SER A 12 1.87 1.98 -21.55
N HIS A 13 0.58 2.32 -21.38
CA HIS A 13 -0.28 2.92 -22.40
C HIS A 13 -0.87 4.28 -21.98
N ALA A 14 -0.61 4.76 -20.77
CA ALA A 14 -0.90 6.13 -20.36
C ALA A 14 0.27 7.00 -20.80
N GLN A 15 0.16 7.57 -21.99
CA GLN A 15 0.92 8.74 -22.43
C GLN A 15 1.08 9.71 -21.23
N THR A 16 2.32 10.11 -20.91
CA THR A 16 2.64 11.30 -20.11
C THR A 16 1.90 11.47 -18.77
N SER A 17 2.34 10.80 -17.70
CA SER A 17 1.79 11.08 -16.36
C SER A 17 2.44 12.32 -15.72
N GLU A 18 1.84 13.49 -15.92
CA GLU A 18 2.08 14.77 -15.20
C GLU A 18 1.62 14.74 -13.73
N ALA A 19 1.49 13.56 -13.12
CA ALA A 19 1.02 13.44 -11.74
C ALA A 19 2.07 13.99 -10.76
N SER A 20 1.66 14.91 -9.88
CA SER A 20 2.52 15.45 -8.82
C SER A 20 3.01 14.32 -7.88
N PRO A 21 4.16 14.49 -7.20
CA PRO A 21 4.64 13.52 -6.21
C PRO A 21 3.58 13.17 -5.16
N HIS A 22 2.77 14.16 -4.76
CA HIS A 22 1.64 13.96 -3.87
C HIS A 22 0.60 12.99 -4.44
N ARG A 23 0.19 13.19 -5.70
CA ARG A 23 -0.78 12.33 -6.39
C ARG A 23 -0.24 10.91 -6.62
N LEU A 24 1.06 10.77 -6.88
CA LEU A 24 1.69 9.46 -7.04
C LEU A 24 1.59 8.62 -5.75
N VAL A 25 1.77 9.24 -4.57
CA VAL A 25 1.58 8.57 -3.28
C VAL A 25 0.11 8.18 -3.07
N GLN A 26 -0.84 9.06 -3.39
CA GLN A 26 -2.27 8.73 -3.33
C GLN A 26 -2.61 7.51 -4.19
N MET A 27 -2.13 7.47 -5.43
CA MET A 27 -2.37 6.38 -6.37
C MET A 27 -1.74 5.06 -5.90
N LEU A 28 -0.60 5.11 -5.21
CA LEU A 28 -0.02 3.94 -4.57
C LEU A 28 -0.91 3.43 -3.42
N MET A 29 -1.41 4.31 -2.56
CA MET A 29 -2.32 3.91 -1.48
C MET A 29 -3.63 3.32 -2.03
N GLU A 30 -4.22 3.94 -3.04
CA GLU A 30 -5.40 3.43 -3.78
C GLU A 30 -5.11 2.03 -4.35
N GLY A 31 -3.98 1.86 -5.04
CA GLY A 31 -3.55 0.58 -5.55
C GLY A 31 -3.35 -0.47 -4.45
N GLY A 32 -2.85 -0.09 -3.28
CA GLY A 32 -2.71 -0.98 -2.12
C GLY A 32 -4.06 -1.49 -1.63
N LEU A 33 -5.01 -0.58 -1.42
CA LEU A 33 -6.38 -0.89 -1.01
C LEU A 33 -7.09 -1.83 -2.00
N ASP A 34 -6.96 -1.55 -3.30
CA ASP A 34 -7.53 -2.40 -4.36
C ASP A 34 -7.00 -3.83 -4.28
N ARG A 35 -5.69 -4.02 -4.06
CA ARG A 35 -5.11 -5.37 -3.98
C ARG A 35 -5.54 -6.10 -2.72
N ILE A 36 -5.72 -5.40 -1.61
CA ILE A 36 -6.28 -5.97 -0.37
C ILE A 36 -7.72 -6.43 -0.59
N ALA A 37 -8.57 -5.60 -1.22
CA ALA A 37 -9.95 -5.96 -1.53
C ALA A 37 -10.04 -7.16 -2.48
N GLN A 38 -9.22 -7.18 -3.54
CA GLN A 38 -9.15 -8.32 -4.46
C GLN A 38 -8.66 -9.59 -3.75
N ALA A 39 -7.66 -9.50 -2.88
CA ALA A 39 -7.15 -10.62 -2.10
C ALA A 39 -8.24 -11.22 -1.20
N LYS A 40 -9.05 -10.36 -0.56
CA LYS A 40 -10.21 -10.79 0.24
C LYS A 40 -11.22 -11.56 -0.62
N GLY A 41 -11.53 -11.06 -1.81
CA GLY A 41 -12.39 -11.76 -2.77
C GLY A 41 -11.84 -13.12 -3.22
N ALA A 42 -10.54 -13.20 -3.53
CA ALA A 42 -9.88 -14.45 -3.88
C ALA A 42 -9.91 -15.46 -2.71
N MET A 43 -9.68 -14.98 -1.49
CA MET A 43 -9.77 -15.79 -0.27
C MET A 43 -11.19 -16.35 -0.05
N ALA A 44 -12.23 -15.54 -0.24
CA ALA A 44 -13.62 -15.97 -0.13
C ALA A 44 -13.99 -17.06 -1.15
N ARG A 45 -13.42 -17.00 -2.36
CA ARG A 45 -13.60 -18.01 -3.41
C ARG A 45 -12.66 -19.21 -3.30
N LYS A 46 -11.82 -19.28 -2.26
CA LYS A 46 -10.78 -20.31 -2.08
C LYS A 46 -9.76 -20.36 -3.24
N ASP A 47 -9.57 -19.26 -3.95
CA ASP A 47 -8.56 -19.11 -5.01
C ASP A 47 -7.20 -18.77 -4.37
N VAL A 48 -6.51 -19.82 -3.90
CA VAL A 48 -5.28 -19.70 -3.10
C VAL A 48 -4.13 -19.06 -3.91
N GLY A 49 -3.99 -19.42 -5.19
CA GLY A 49 -2.92 -18.92 -6.06
C GLY A 49 -3.05 -17.42 -6.27
N ASN A 50 -4.23 -16.96 -6.68
CA ASN A 50 -4.48 -15.55 -6.92
C ASN A 50 -4.45 -14.73 -5.62
N LYS A 51 -4.97 -15.28 -4.51
CA LYS A 51 -4.83 -14.68 -3.17
C LYS A 51 -3.37 -14.36 -2.86
N GLY A 52 -2.46 -15.33 -3.04
CA GLY A 52 -1.03 -15.14 -2.79
C GLY A 52 -0.43 -14.02 -3.63
N VAL A 53 -0.75 -13.99 -4.94
CA VAL A 53 -0.29 -12.93 -5.85
C VAL A 53 -0.79 -11.55 -5.41
N LEU A 54 -2.06 -11.43 -5.05
CA LEU A 54 -2.68 -10.16 -4.66
C LEU A 54 -2.14 -9.64 -3.33
N ILE A 55 -1.98 -10.50 -2.32
CA ILE A 55 -1.36 -10.14 -1.05
C ILE A 55 0.11 -9.73 -1.26
N GLY A 56 0.87 -10.46 -2.07
CA GLY A 56 2.25 -10.11 -2.40
C GLY A 56 2.36 -8.72 -3.06
N LYS A 57 1.43 -8.39 -3.97
CA LYS A 57 1.34 -7.04 -4.57
C LYS A 57 1.01 -5.96 -3.54
N ALA A 58 0.10 -6.21 -2.60
CA ALA A 58 -0.22 -5.26 -1.53
C ALA A 58 1.01 -5.01 -0.63
N ILE A 59 1.72 -6.06 -0.23
CA ILE A 59 2.97 -5.96 0.54
C ILE A 59 4.02 -5.13 -0.20
N ALA A 60 4.20 -5.36 -1.51
CA ALA A 60 5.17 -4.62 -2.32
C ALA A 60 4.83 -3.12 -2.42
N ILE A 61 3.55 -2.77 -2.51
CA ILE A 61 3.09 -1.37 -2.53
C ILE A 61 3.39 -0.69 -1.18
N ILE A 62 3.02 -1.33 -0.07
CA ILE A 62 3.28 -0.79 1.29
C ILE A 62 4.78 -0.68 1.55
N GLY A 63 5.57 -1.67 1.12
CA GLY A 63 7.04 -1.59 1.16
C GLY A 63 7.58 -0.41 0.35
N GLY A 64 6.99 -0.13 -0.81
CA GLY A 64 7.32 1.04 -1.62
C GLY A 64 7.00 2.38 -0.95
N LEU A 65 5.88 2.48 -0.22
CA LEU A 65 5.53 3.64 0.60
C LEU A 65 6.54 3.83 1.75
N ARG A 66 6.91 2.73 2.41
CA ARG A 66 7.91 2.70 3.48
C ARG A 66 9.29 3.16 3.00
N GLU A 67 9.74 2.67 1.84
CA GLU A 67 10.98 3.11 1.19
C GLU A 67 10.97 4.60 0.79
N GLY A 68 9.79 5.23 0.72
CA GLY A 68 9.65 6.65 0.42
C GLY A 68 9.83 7.56 1.64
N LEU A 69 9.95 7.01 2.85
CA LEU A 69 10.19 7.79 4.06
C LEU A 69 11.67 8.19 4.13
N ASP A 70 11.93 9.50 4.24
CA ASP A 70 13.30 10.02 4.36
C ASP A 70 13.77 10.01 5.82
N LEU A 71 14.00 8.81 6.35
CA LEU A 71 14.51 8.62 7.71
C LEU A 71 15.98 8.99 7.87
N ASP A 72 16.74 9.07 6.77
CA ASP A 72 18.17 9.38 6.80
C ASP A 72 18.40 10.89 7.00
N ASN A 73 17.58 11.73 6.36
CA ASN A 73 17.69 13.19 6.50
C ASN A 73 16.69 13.78 7.52
N TYR A 74 15.53 13.13 7.73
CA TYR A 74 14.45 13.67 8.56
C TYR A 74 13.91 12.62 9.55
N ALA A 75 14.74 12.19 10.50
CA ALA A 75 14.43 11.12 11.45
C ALA A 75 13.49 11.52 12.62
N THR A 76 12.33 12.14 12.33
CA THR A 76 11.35 12.53 13.34
C THR A 76 10.62 11.33 13.95
N ASP A 77 10.10 11.47 15.18
CA ASP A 77 9.29 10.42 15.82
C ASP A 77 8.05 10.07 15.00
N ALA A 78 7.44 11.05 14.32
CA ALA A 78 6.32 10.83 13.43
C ALA A 78 6.69 9.90 12.26
N LEU A 79 7.84 10.13 11.60
CA LEU A 79 8.30 9.28 10.51
C LEU A 79 8.70 7.88 10.99
N ARG A 80 9.29 7.74 12.18
CA ARG A 80 9.56 6.43 12.80
C ARG A 80 8.28 5.66 13.10
N ASN A 81 7.26 6.34 13.63
CA ASN A 81 5.95 5.73 13.87
C ASN A 81 5.29 5.29 12.56
N GLN A 82 5.41 6.10 11.50
CA GLN A 82 4.92 5.75 10.17
C GLN A 82 5.65 4.54 9.57
N ASP A 83 6.96 4.45 9.73
CA ASP A 83 7.77 3.29 9.32
C ASP A 83 7.31 2.01 10.03
N ASN A 84 7.17 2.09 11.35
CA ASN A 84 6.69 0.98 12.17
C ASN A 84 5.28 0.53 11.78
N LEU A 85 4.39 1.47 11.46
CA LEU A 85 3.04 1.18 11.01
C LEU A 85 3.04 0.42 9.67
N TYR A 86 3.83 0.88 8.69
CA TYR A 86 3.95 0.17 7.42
C TYR A 86 4.57 -1.23 7.57
N HIS A 87 5.60 -1.36 8.43
CA HIS A 87 6.18 -2.66 8.75
C HIS A 87 5.14 -3.60 9.37
N TYR A 88 4.33 -3.10 10.31
CA TYR A 88 3.23 -3.85 10.92
C TYR A 88 2.21 -4.33 9.88
N MET A 89 1.75 -3.44 8.99
CA MET A 89 0.80 -3.79 7.92
C MET A 89 1.35 -4.92 7.03
N MET A 90 2.62 -4.83 6.60
CA MET A 90 3.25 -5.86 5.78
C MET A 90 3.28 -7.22 6.47
N LYS A 91 3.62 -7.24 7.77
CA LYS A 91 3.60 -8.47 8.58
C LYS A 91 2.19 -9.05 8.69
N ARG A 92 1.19 -8.22 8.97
CA ARG A 92 -0.23 -8.65 9.06
C ARG A 92 -0.75 -9.21 7.75
N LEU A 93 -0.39 -8.64 6.61
CA LEU A 93 -0.75 -9.18 5.29
C LEU A 93 -0.14 -10.57 5.05
N ALA A 94 1.13 -10.77 5.43
CA ALA A 94 1.77 -12.08 5.33
C ALA A 94 1.09 -13.11 6.26
N GLU A 95 0.75 -12.72 7.49
CA GLU A 95 0.00 -13.58 8.42
C GLU A 95 -1.41 -13.92 7.90
N ALA A 96 -2.12 -12.95 7.32
CA ALA A 96 -3.43 -13.14 6.70
C ALA A 96 -3.38 -14.20 5.59
N ASN A 97 -2.30 -14.19 4.80
CA ASN A 97 -2.09 -15.17 3.75
C ASN A 97 -1.94 -16.59 4.30
N ILE A 98 -1.11 -16.76 5.34
CA ILE A 98 -0.82 -18.05 5.98
C ILE A 98 -2.07 -18.60 6.67
N LYS A 99 -2.77 -17.74 7.43
CA LYS A 99 -3.92 -18.13 8.26
C LYS A 99 -5.24 -18.16 7.50
N ASN A 100 -5.27 -17.66 6.26
CA ASN A 100 -6.51 -17.40 5.51
C ASN A 100 -7.52 -16.55 6.31
N ASP A 101 -7.03 -15.50 6.98
CA ASP A 101 -7.84 -14.64 7.84
C ASP A 101 -8.20 -13.33 7.12
N GLN A 102 -9.47 -13.18 6.73
CA GLN A 102 -9.97 -11.96 6.09
C GLN A 102 -10.00 -10.76 7.04
N LYS A 103 -10.13 -10.97 8.36
CA LYS A 103 -10.17 -9.86 9.32
C LYS A 103 -8.83 -9.14 9.39
N MET A 104 -7.73 -9.88 9.20
CA MET A 104 -6.39 -9.29 9.10
C MET A 104 -6.24 -8.41 7.85
N LEU A 105 -6.91 -8.76 6.74
CA LEU A 105 -6.96 -7.92 5.54
C LEU A 105 -7.77 -6.65 5.80
N ASP A 106 -8.91 -6.77 6.47
CA ASP A 106 -9.79 -5.64 6.82
C ASP A 106 -9.09 -4.63 7.74
N GLU A 107 -8.33 -5.13 8.73
CA GLU A 107 -7.53 -4.29 9.61
C GLU A 107 -6.48 -3.49 8.83
N VAL A 108 -5.71 -4.15 7.95
CA VAL A 108 -4.69 -3.45 7.16
C VAL A 108 -5.32 -2.44 6.20
N ALA A 109 -6.47 -2.78 5.60
CA ALA A 109 -7.23 -1.82 4.79
C ALA A 109 -7.64 -0.60 5.61
N GLY A 110 -8.18 -0.79 6.82
CA GLY A 110 -8.56 0.30 7.71
C GLY A 110 -7.39 1.21 8.06
N LEU A 111 -6.25 0.64 8.44
CA LEU A 111 -5.04 1.41 8.73
C LEU A 111 -4.56 2.20 7.51
N LEU A 112 -4.56 1.60 6.33
CA LEU A 112 -4.12 2.26 5.09
C LEU A 112 -5.11 3.36 4.66
N ILE A 113 -6.41 3.19 4.89
CA ILE A 113 -7.42 4.23 4.71
C ILE A 113 -7.12 5.42 5.62
N THR A 114 -6.88 5.21 6.92
CA THR A 114 -6.55 6.30 7.85
C THR A 114 -5.30 7.07 7.42
N VAL A 115 -4.26 6.37 6.96
CA VAL A 115 -3.06 7.03 6.42
C VAL A 115 -3.39 7.83 5.16
N LYS A 116 -4.20 7.27 4.25
CA LYS A 116 -4.64 7.95 3.03
C LYS A 116 -5.46 9.20 3.34
N GLU A 117 -6.39 9.15 4.29
CA GLU A 117 -7.19 10.31 4.71
C GLU A 117 -6.31 11.44 5.22
N GLY A 118 -5.31 11.13 6.05
CA GLY A 118 -4.33 12.11 6.51
C GLY A 118 -3.50 12.71 5.36
N TRP A 119 -3.12 11.89 4.39
CA TRP A 119 -2.41 12.34 3.19
C TRP A 119 -3.31 13.21 2.29
N ASP A 120 -4.55 12.82 2.06
CA ASP A 120 -5.49 13.58 1.23
C ASP A 120 -5.77 14.97 1.83
N ALA A 121 -5.81 15.08 3.16
CA ALA A 121 -6.03 16.35 3.86
C ALA A 121 -4.89 17.39 3.67
N ILE A 122 -3.64 16.96 3.46
CA ILE A 122 -2.53 17.88 3.20
C ILE A 122 -2.49 18.34 1.73
N GLY A 123 -3.04 17.55 0.81
CA GLY A 123 -3.05 17.86 -0.63
C GLY A 123 -4.01 19.00 -1.02
N THR A 124 -5.02 19.26 -0.19
CA THR A 124 -6.00 20.34 -0.38
C THR A 124 -5.54 21.71 0.12
N ILE A 125 -4.40 21.80 0.81
CA ILE A 125 -3.83 23.06 1.27
C ILE A 125 -2.87 23.57 0.20
N ASN A 126 -3.38 24.10 -0.91
CA ASN A 126 -2.66 24.93 -1.88
C ASN A 126 -3.62 25.91 -2.55
#